data_AF-A0A1E4HD33-F1
#
_entry.id   AF-A0A1E4HD33-F1
#
_cell.length_a   1.000
_cell.length_b   1.000
_cell.length_c   1.000
_cell.angle_alpha   90.00
_cell.angle_beta   90.00
_cell.angle_gamma   90.00
#
_symmetry.space_group_name_H-M   'P 1'
#
loop_
_entity.id
_entity.type
_entity.pdbx_description
1 polymer ?
#
loop_
_entity_poly.entity_id
_entity_poly.type
_entity_poly.pdbx_seq_one_letter_code
_entity_poly.pdbx_strand_id
1 'polypeptide(L)' 'MLQVPAPPADTVAKEAAPATAGVITPAEELARIEQLFAQGEQHEARQRLLDFHHAHPQWPLPPELQAKLPKP' A
#
# COMPACT_ATOMS: atom_id res chain seq x y z
N MET A 1 44.40 -4.43 12.65
CA MET A 1 44.61 -5.34 11.50
C MET A 1 43.31 -6.11 11.32
N LEU A 2 42.54 -6.18 10.23
CA LEU A 2 42.61 -5.79 8.81
C LEU A 2 41.13 -5.65 8.35
N GLN A 3 40.73 -4.61 7.62
CA GLN A 3 40.45 -4.56 6.17
C GLN A 3 39.32 -5.47 5.63
N VAL A 4 38.31 -4.80 5.03
CA VAL A 4 37.19 -5.18 4.12
C VAL A 4 37.49 -6.26 3.06
N PRO A 5 36.47 -7.05 2.61
CA PRO A 5 35.71 -6.67 1.40
C PRO A 5 34.19 -7.00 1.39
N ALA A 6 33.37 -6.08 0.88
CA ALA A 6 32.25 -6.40 -0.03
C ALA A 6 32.86 -6.70 -1.44
N PRO A 7 32.19 -7.30 -2.46
CA PRO A 7 30.75 -7.50 -2.77
C PRO A 7 30.49 -8.94 -3.37
N PRO A 8 29.47 -9.33 -4.19
CA PRO A 8 28.43 -8.61 -4.93
C PRO A 8 26.97 -9.12 -4.80
N ALA A 9 26.10 -8.36 -5.46
CA ALA A 9 24.67 -8.53 -5.58
C ALA A 9 24.24 -9.93 -6.06
N ASP A 10 23.25 -10.50 -5.38
CA ASP A 10 22.39 -11.57 -5.90
C ASP A 10 20.95 -11.04 -5.96
N THR A 11 20.62 -10.50 -7.13
CA THR A 11 19.45 -10.90 -7.93
C THR A 11 18.31 -11.62 -7.19
N VAL A 12 17.14 -10.96 -7.14
CA VAL A 12 15.81 -11.60 -7.12
C VAL A 12 15.49 -12.44 -5.88
N ALA A 13 15.06 -11.75 -4.84
CA ALA A 13 13.86 -12.12 -4.08
C ALA A 13 13.20 -10.78 -3.77
N LYS A 14 12.02 -10.43 -4.28
CA LYS A 14 10.73 -10.78 -3.67
C LYS A 14 10.79 -11.00 -2.15
N GLU A 15 11.63 -10.27 -1.45
CA GLU A 15 11.46 -10.02 -0.03
C GLU A 15 10.30 -9.04 0.06
N ALA A 16 9.14 -9.61 0.43
CA ALA A 16 8.14 -8.89 1.16
C ALA A 16 8.87 -8.07 2.22
N ALA A 17 9.02 -6.76 1.97
CA ALA A 17 9.57 -5.85 2.95
C ALA A 17 8.84 -6.16 4.26
N PRO A 18 9.57 -6.43 5.35
CA PRO A 18 8.94 -6.72 6.61
C PRO A 18 8.00 -5.56 6.87
N ALA A 19 6.71 -5.86 7.01
CA ALA A 19 5.73 -4.91 7.46
C ALA A 19 6.17 -4.47 8.86
N THR A 20 7.08 -3.51 8.92
CA THR A 20 7.25 -2.66 10.07
C THR A 20 5.85 -2.22 10.41
N ALA A 21 5.37 -2.63 11.57
CA ALA A 21 4.16 -2.12 12.21
C ALA A 21 4.37 -0.64 12.61
N GLY A 22 4.89 0.14 11.66
CA GLY A 22 4.85 1.59 11.65
C GLY A 22 3.49 1.96 11.11
N VAL A 23 2.88 2.94 11.77
CA VAL A 23 1.63 3.57 11.35
C VAL A 23 1.70 3.80 9.84
N ILE A 24 0.95 3.04 9.06
CA ILE A 24 0.88 3.22 7.62
C ILE A 24 0.33 4.62 7.41
N THR A 25 1.07 5.47 6.70
CA THR A 25 0.60 6.82 6.45
C THR A 25 -0.62 6.77 5.54
N PRO A 26 -1.54 7.75 5.60
CA PRO A 26 -2.75 7.69 4.78
C PRO A 26 -2.47 7.60 3.27
N ALA A 27 -1.36 8.19 2.81
CA ALA A 27 -0.89 8.08 1.44
C ALA A 27 -0.42 6.67 1.07
N GLU A 28 0.27 5.97 1.98
CA GLU A 28 0.68 4.59 1.76
C GLU A 28 -0.51 3.63 1.76
N GLU A 29 -1.52 3.86 2.59
CA GLU A 29 -2.74 3.06 2.57
C GLU A 29 -3.46 3.20 1.23
N LEU A 30 -3.57 4.42 0.68
CA LEU A 30 -4.13 4.66 -0.65
C LEU A 30 -3.34 3.93 -1.74
N ALA A 31 -2.01 4.01 -1.74
CA ALA A 31 -1.17 3.31 -2.71
C ALA A 31 -1.37 1.77 -2.63
N ARG A 32 -1.60 1.26 -1.42
CA ARG A 32 -1.90 -0.17 -1.19
C ARG A 32 -3.28 -0.55 -1.74
N ILE A 33 -4.29 0.29 -1.53
CA ILE A 33 -5.63 0.13 -2.08
C ILE A 33 -5.59 0.13 -3.61
N GLU A 34 -4.82 1.03 -4.23
CA GLU A 34 -4.61 1.06 -5.69
C GLU A 34 -3.95 -0.24 -6.18
N GLN A 35 -2.94 -0.73 -5.46
CA GLN A 35 -2.28 -1.99 -5.80
C GLN A 35 -3.25 -3.18 -5.72
N LEU A 36 -4.14 -3.23 -4.73
CA LEU A 36 -5.16 -4.27 -4.63
C LEU A 36 -6.14 -4.21 -5.81
N PHE A 37 -6.56 -3.02 -6.23
CA PHE A 37 -7.36 -2.86 -7.45
C PHE A 37 -6.60 -3.36 -8.70
N ALA A 38 -5.30 -3.06 -8.82
CA ALA A 38 -4.47 -3.53 -9.94
C ALA A 38 -4.28 -5.06 -9.95
N GLN A 39 -4.28 -5.70 -8.78
CA GLN A 39 -4.21 -7.16 -8.65
C GLN A 39 -5.55 -7.87 -8.90
N GLY A 40 -6.65 -7.13 -9.06
CA GLY A 40 -7.98 -7.69 -9.22
C GLY A 40 -8.70 -8.00 -7.89
N GLU A 41 -8.09 -7.67 -6.76
CA GLU A 41 -8.64 -7.83 -5.40
C GLU A 41 -9.67 -6.72 -5.09
N GLN A 42 -10.65 -6.55 -5.97
CA GLN A 42 -11.60 -5.45 -5.96
C GLN A 42 -12.44 -5.41 -4.68
N HIS A 43 -12.73 -6.57 -4.07
CA HIS A 43 -13.53 -6.65 -2.85
C HIS A 43 -12.74 -6.11 -1.65
N GLU A 44 -11.53 -6.61 -1.43
CA GLU A 44 -10.65 -6.15 -0.35
C GLU A 44 -10.28 -4.68 -0.53
N ALA A 45 -9.92 -4.28 -1.76
CA ALA A 45 -9.61 -2.89 -2.09
C ALA A 45 -10.78 -1.94 -1.73
N ARG A 46 -12.02 -2.32 -2.05
CA ARG A 46 -13.21 -1.53 -1.70
C ARG A 46 -13.46 -1.45 -0.20
N GLN A 47 -13.29 -2.57 0.53
CA GLN A 47 -13.45 -2.59 1.99
C GLN A 47 -12.43 -1.65 2.64
N ARG A 48 -11.15 -1.77 2.27
CA ARG A 48 -10.08 -0.88 2.77
C ARG A 48 -10.31 0.57 2.37
N LEU A 49 -10.79 0.83 1.16
CA LEU A 49 -11.11 2.18 0.69
C LEU A 49 -12.24 2.82 1.51
N LEU A 50 -13.26 2.03 1.87
CA LEU A 50 -14.37 2.50 2.68
C LEU A 50 -13.92 2.80 4.11
N ASP A 51 -13.15 1.89 4.71
CA ASP A 51 -12.57 2.07 6.05
C ASP A 51 -11.65 3.30 6.09
N PHE A 52 -10.80 3.46 5.08
CA PHE A 52 -9.95 4.63 4.90
C PHE A 52 -10.76 5.93 4.80
N HIS A 53 -11.82 5.95 3.99
CA HIS A 53 -12.66 7.14 3.86
C HIS A 53 -13.40 7.49 5.16
N HIS A 54 -13.81 6.47 5.93
CA HIS A 54 -14.41 6.65 7.25
C HIS A 54 -13.41 7.15 8.30
N ALA A 55 -12.19 6.63 8.31
CA ALA A 55 -11.14 7.02 9.24
C ALA A 55 -10.52 8.40 8.90
N HIS A 56 -10.49 8.75 7.61
CA HIS A 56 -9.86 9.96 7.09
C HIS A 56 -10.78 10.73 6.13
N PRO A 57 -11.95 11.23 6.59
CA PRO A 57 -12.89 11.95 5.74
C PRO A 57 -12.34 13.27 5.19
N GLN A 58 -11.35 13.84 5.87
CA GLN A 58 -10.65 15.06 5.45
C GLN A 58 -9.58 14.82 4.36
N TRP A 59 -9.24 13.56 4.08
CA TRP A 59 -8.23 13.24 3.07
C TRP A 59 -8.86 13.21 1.68
N PRO A 60 -8.35 13.98 0.71
CA PRO A 60 -8.90 13.99 -0.64
C PRO A 60 -8.60 12.66 -1.33
N LEU A 61 -9.66 11.94 -1.69
CA LEU A 61 -9.54 10.74 -2.49
C LEU A 61 -9.41 11.10 -3.98
N PRO A 62 -8.51 10.43 -4.72
CA PRO A 62 -8.47 10.59 -6.17
C PRO A 62 -9.79 10.12 -6.79
N PRO A 63 -10.26 10.77 -7.87
CA PRO A 63 -11.58 10.52 -8.46
C PRO A 63 -11.77 9.08 -8.92
N GLU A 64 -10.70 8.40 -9.35
CA GLU A 64 -10.74 6.99 -9.74
C GLU A 64 -11.06 6.05 -8.57
N LEU A 65 -10.54 6.34 -7.38
CA LEU A 65 -10.88 5.60 -6.17
C LEU A 65 -12.27 6.02 -5.66
N GLN A 66 -12.58 7.31 -5.72
CA GLN A 66 -13.89 7.81 -5.29
C GLN A 66 -15.05 7.20 -6.08
N ALA A 67 -14.86 6.96 -7.39
CA ALA A 67 -15.82 6.25 -8.23
C ALA A 67 -15.99 4.76 -7.88
N LYS A 68 -15.02 4.17 -7.16
CA LYS A 68 -15.02 2.76 -6.72
C LYS A 68 -15.62 2.58 -5.32
N LEU A 69 -15.87 3.66 -4.57
CA LEU A 69 -16.59 3.58 -3.29
C LEU A 69 -18.01 3.05 -3.56
N PRO A 70 -18.47 2.01 -2.85
CA PRO A 70 -19.86 1.60 -2.94
C PRO A 70 -20.73 2.77 -2.47
N LYS A 71 -21.77 3.09 -3.25
CA LYS A 71 -22.82 4.00 -2.80
C LYS A 71 -23.51 3.39 -1.56
N PRO A 72 -23.95 4.20 -0.59
CA PRO A 72 -24.80 3.72 0.50
C PRO A 72 -26.09 3.09 -0.02
#